data_AF-A0A536U996-F1
#
_entry.id   AF-A0A536U996-F1
#
_cell.length_a   1.000
_cell.length_b   1.000
_cell.length_c   1.000
_cell.angle_alpha   90.00
_cell.angle_beta   90.00
_cell.angle_gamma   90.00
#
_symmetry.space_group_name_H-M   'P 1'
#
loop_
_entity.id
_entity.type
_entity.pdbx_description
1 polymer ?
#
loop_
_entity_poly.entity_id
_entity_poly.type
_entity_poly.pdbx_seq_one_letter_code
_entity_poly.pdbx_strand_id
1 'polypeptide(L)'
;MLTALAAFQGLPHRMERVADIGGILFVNDSKGTTVAATLAALEGIGRPSVLIAGGDGKGQDFLPLRSSVESRCRAVMLLGRDAPTIAAALSGVTRAIEFAPALEVAVARAIAHARPGDAVLLSPACASLDMFRDYRERGDRFKAAVAAHAMEAAHA
;
A
#
# COMPACT_ATOMS: atom_id res chain seq x y z
N MET A 1 -21.79 -8.18 -27.36
CA MET A 1 -20.88 -8.97 -26.49
C MET A 1 -20.08 -8.02 -25.59
N LEU A 2 -20.76 -7.33 -24.65
CA LEU A 2 -20.16 -6.31 -23.74
C LEU A 2 -20.59 -6.47 -22.27
N THR A 3 -21.56 -7.34 -21.98
CA THR A 3 -22.17 -7.51 -20.65
C THR A 3 -21.17 -8.00 -19.60
N ALA A 4 -20.21 -8.84 -20.00
CA ALA A 4 -19.19 -9.38 -19.10
C ALA A 4 -18.15 -8.33 -18.66
N LEU A 5 -17.78 -7.37 -19.52
CA LEU A 5 -16.86 -6.28 -19.15
C LEU A 5 -17.55 -5.28 -18.21
N ALA A 6 -18.84 -5.01 -18.42
CA ALA A 6 -19.62 -4.11 -17.57
C ALA A 6 -19.91 -4.70 -16.18
N ALA A 7 -20.03 -6.04 -16.07
CA ALA A 7 -20.25 -6.72 -14.79
C ALA A 7 -18.95 -6.99 -13.99
N PHE A 8 -17.78 -6.77 -14.61
CA PHE A 8 -16.50 -7.06 -13.99
C PHE A 8 -16.21 -6.07 -12.84
N GLN A 9 -16.23 -6.56 -11.61
CA GLN A 9 -16.00 -5.76 -10.39
C GLN A 9 -14.51 -5.56 -10.05
N GLY A 10 -13.60 -5.98 -10.93
CA GLY A 10 -12.18 -6.06 -10.62
C GLY A 10 -11.78 -7.40 -10.00
N LEU A 11 -10.50 -7.56 -9.70
CA LEU A 11 -9.97 -8.74 -9.01
C LEU A 11 -9.66 -8.36 -7.56
N PRO A 12 -10.01 -9.22 -6.58
CA PRO A 12 -9.58 -9.03 -5.20
C PRO A 12 -8.07 -8.82 -5.11
N HIS A 13 -7.65 -7.91 -4.23
CA HIS A 13 -6.25 -7.57 -3.99
C HIS A 13 -5.49 -6.96 -5.19
N ARG A 14 -6.19 -6.51 -6.24
CA ARG A 14 -5.62 -5.79 -7.39
C ARG A 14 -6.29 -4.44 -7.53
N MET A 15 -5.64 -3.40 -7.02
CA MET A 15 -6.20 -2.04 -6.93
C MET A 15 -7.64 -2.03 -6.38
N GLU A 16 -7.92 -2.92 -5.43
CA GLU A 16 -9.24 -3.11 -4.84
C GLU A 16 -9.54 -1.95 -3.89
N ARG A 17 -10.60 -1.18 -4.17
CA ARG A 17 -11.07 -0.13 -3.26
C ARG A 17 -11.71 -0.79 -2.04
N VAL A 18 -11.13 -0.56 -0.86
CA VAL A 18 -11.57 -1.18 0.40
C VAL A 18 -12.60 -0.32 1.11
N ALA A 19 -12.29 0.96 1.30
CA ALA A 19 -13.14 1.92 2.00
C ALA A 19 -12.80 3.35 1.62
N ASP A 20 -13.70 4.28 1.93
CA ASP A 20 -13.45 5.72 1.95
C ASP A 20 -13.87 6.22 3.34
N ILE A 21 -12.90 6.67 4.14
CA ILE A 21 -13.11 7.04 5.55
C ILE A 21 -12.45 8.39 5.77
N GLY A 22 -13.21 9.38 6.24
CA GLY A 22 -12.69 10.74 6.44
C GLY A 22 -12.15 11.40 5.16
N GLY A 23 -12.63 10.98 3.98
CA GLY A 23 -12.13 11.45 2.69
C GLY A 23 -10.80 10.83 2.26
N ILE A 24 -10.33 9.79 2.95
CA ILE A 24 -9.13 9.02 2.59
C ILE A 24 -9.57 7.73 1.91
N LEU A 25 -9.05 7.49 0.71
CA LEU A 25 -9.31 6.26 -0.04
C LEU A 25 -8.35 5.14 0.38
N PHE A 26 -8.87 4.00 0.81
CA PHE A 26 -8.05 2.82 1.13
C PHE A 26 -8.05 1.84 -0.03
N VAL A 27 -6.87 1.48 -0.54
CA VAL A 27 -6.70 0.59 -1.69
C VAL A 27 -5.80 -0.59 -1.37
N ASN A 28 -6.32 -1.79 -1.65
CA ASN A 28 -5.64 -3.06 -1.53
C ASN A 28 -5.08 -3.52 -2.88
N ASP A 29 -3.78 -3.36 -3.07
CA ASP A 29 -3.02 -3.94 -4.17
C ASP A 29 -1.99 -4.95 -3.65
N SER A 30 -2.37 -5.79 -2.67
CA SER A 30 -1.47 -6.80 -2.08
C SER A 30 -0.88 -7.77 -3.12
N LYS A 31 -1.54 -7.96 -4.27
CA LYS A 31 -1.04 -8.75 -5.41
C LYS A 31 0.10 -8.04 -6.18
N GLY A 32 0.33 -6.75 -5.94
CA GLY A 32 1.43 -5.94 -6.48
C GLY A 32 2.78 -6.32 -5.88
N THR A 33 3.23 -7.55 -6.10
CA THR A 33 4.45 -8.12 -5.51
C THR A 33 5.74 -7.77 -6.25
N THR A 34 5.71 -6.76 -7.13
CA THR A 34 6.86 -6.31 -7.92
C THR A 34 6.96 -4.79 -7.93
N VAL A 35 8.16 -4.27 -8.16
CA VAL A 35 8.41 -2.83 -8.29
C VAL A 35 7.56 -2.22 -9.40
N ALA A 36 7.48 -2.88 -10.57
CA ALA A 36 6.67 -2.43 -11.69
C ALA A 36 5.17 -2.35 -11.37
N ALA A 37 4.63 -3.32 -10.61
CA ALA A 37 3.24 -3.27 -10.18
C ALA A 37 2.97 -2.08 -9.26
N THR A 38 3.91 -1.80 -8.34
CA THR A 38 3.79 -0.68 -7.41
C THR A 38 3.89 0.68 -8.10
N LEU A 39 4.75 0.81 -9.12
CA LEU A 39 4.80 2.00 -9.96
C LEU A 39 3.45 2.22 -10.68
N ALA A 40 2.92 1.16 -11.32
CA ALA A 40 1.62 1.25 -11.98
C ALA A 40 0.47 1.61 -11.02
N ALA A 41 0.51 1.10 -9.78
CA ALA A 41 -0.47 1.43 -8.74
C ALA A 41 -0.38 2.91 -8.32
N LEU A 42 0.83 3.42 -8.06
CA LEU A 42 1.07 4.82 -7.71
C LEU A 42 0.67 5.78 -8.85
N GLU A 43 0.92 5.40 -10.10
CA GLU A 43 0.50 6.18 -11.26
C GLU A 43 -1.02 6.14 -11.47
N GLY A 44 -1.63 4.96 -11.33
CA GLY A 44 -3.05 4.72 -11.60
C GLY A 44 -4.01 5.24 -10.54
N ILE A 45 -3.56 5.45 -9.29
CA ILE A 45 -4.43 5.92 -8.19
C ILE A 45 -4.95 7.36 -8.42
N GLY A 46 -4.24 8.16 -9.23
CA GLY A 46 -4.64 9.51 -9.62
C GLY A 46 -4.69 10.54 -8.49
N ARG A 47 -4.12 10.25 -7.32
CA ARG A 47 -4.08 11.14 -6.14
C ARG A 47 -2.81 10.91 -5.30
N PRO A 48 -2.42 11.84 -4.43
CA PRO A 48 -1.33 11.60 -3.50
C PRO A 48 -1.66 10.43 -2.56
N SER A 49 -0.64 9.69 -2.14
CA SER A 49 -0.84 8.46 -1.36
C SER A 49 0.13 8.33 -0.19
N VAL A 50 -0.25 7.59 0.83
CA VAL A 50 0.69 6.98 1.78
C VAL A 50 0.87 5.53 1.36
N LEU A 51 2.09 5.18 0.99
CA LEU A 51 2.42 3.86 0.48
C LEU A 51 2.76 2.93 1.63
N ILE A 52 2.18 1.73 1.66
CA ILE A 52 2.60 0.63 2.52
C ILE A 52 3.32 -0.40 1.66
N ALA A 53 4.62 -0.57 1.89
CA ALA A 53 5.51 -1.40 1.06
C ALA A 53 6.43 -2.33 1.86
N GLY A 54 6.93 -3.37 1.20
CA GLY A 54 7.90 -4.31 1.75
C GLY A 54 7.40 -5.75 1.90
N GLY A 55 8.29 -6.61 2.37
CA GLY A 55 8.20 -8.08 2.34
C GLY A 55 9.50 -8.71 1.83
N ASP A 56 9.40 -9.88 1.19
CA ASP A 56 10.50 -10.55 0.50
C ASP A 56 10.61 -10.07 -0.96
N GLY A 57 11.57 -9.20 -1.21
CA GLY A 57 11.84 -8.56 -2.49
C GLY A 57 12.59 -9.44 -3.48
N LYS A 58 13.12 -10.60 -3.07
CA LYS A 58 13.82 -11.57 -3.93
C LYS A 58 14.95 -10.95 -4.78
N GLY A 59 15.67 -9.98 -4.23
CA GLY A 59 16.80 -9.33 -4.89
C GLY A 59 16.41 -8.33 -6.00
N GLN A 60 15.16 -7.85 -6.02
CA GLN A 60 14.75 -6.78 -6.93
C GLN A 60 15.50 -5.46 -6.64
N ASP A 61 15.69 -4.65 -7.69
CA ASP A 61 16.14 -3.26 -7.56
C ASP A 61 14.96 -2.33 -7.26
N PHE A 62 15.04 -1.60 -6.14
CA PHE A 62 14.02 -0.67 -5.67
C PHE A 62 14.28 0.79 -6.06
N LEU A 63 15.43 1.12 -6.66
CA LEU A 63 15.74 2.48 -7.13
C LEU A 63 14.66 3.09 -8.03
N PRO A 64 13.98 2.35 -8.92
CA PRO A 64 12.90 2.91 -9.74
C PRO A 64 11.73 3.51 -8.94
N LEU A 65 11.52 3.11 -7.69
CA LEU A 65 10.45 3.66 -6.84
C LEU A 65 10.69 5.13 -6.47
N ARG A 66 11.94 5.59 -6.48
CA ARG A 66 12.35 6.89 -5.94
C ARG A 66 11.56 8.06 -6.53
N SER A 67 11.45 8.14 -7.85
CA SER A 67 10.78 9.26 -8.54
C SER A 67 9.28 9.29 -8.26
N SER A 68 8.64 8.13 -8.24
CA SER A 68 7.21 8.00 -7.93
C SER A 68 6.92 8.30 -6.47
N VAL A 69 7.77 7.85 -5.54
CA VAL A 69 7.63 8.17 -4.12
C VAL A 69 7.77 9.68 -3.89
N GLU A 70 8.79 10.32 -4.47
CA GLU A 70 9.02 11.76 -4.29
C GLU A 70 7.85 12.62 -4.81
N SER A 71 7.25 12.21 -5.93
CA SER A 71 6.19 13.00 -6.59
C SER A 71 4.78 12.67 -6.10
N ARG A 72 4.52 11.43 -5.65
CA ARG A 72 3.15 10.94 -5.38
C ARG A 72 2.91 10.56 -3.93
N CYS A 73 3.96 10.27 -3.15
CA CYS A 73 3.77 9.83 -1.77
C CYS A 73 3.80 11.00 -0.79
N ARG A 74 2.96 10.95 0.25
CA ARG A 74 3.07 11.75 1.48
C ARG A 74 4.12 11.14 2.40
N ALA A 75 4.07 9.82 2.54
CA ALA A 75 4.97 9.01 3.35
C ALA A 75 5.02 7.57 2.81
N VAL A 76 5.98 6.79 3.29
CA VAL A 76 6.15 5.36 2.98
C VAL A 76 6.32 4.57 4.27
N MET A 77 5.42 3.64 4.53
CA MET A 77 5.47 2.69 5.64
C MET A 77 6.09 1.39 5.13
N LEU A 78 7.28 1.06 5.65
CA LEU A 78 8.06 -0.11 5.27
C LEU A 78 7.89 -1.23 6.29
N LEU A 79 7.65 -2.45 5.82
CA LEU A 79 7.53 -3.65 6.65
C LEU A 79 8.25 -4.85 6.01
N GLY A 80 8.55 -5.87 6.82
CA GLY A 80 9.12 -7.13 6.34
C GLY A 80 10.61 -7.10 6.04
N ARG A 81 11.10 -8.21 5.49
CA ARG A 81 12.52 -8.54 5.35
C ARG A 81 13.32 -7.45 4.63
N ASP A 82 12.84 -7.00 3.48
CA ASP A 82 13.57 -6.07 2.62
C ASP A 82 13.20 -4.60 2.88
N ALA A 83 12.51 -4.29 3.99
CA ALA A 83 12.28 -2.91 4.39
C ALA A 83 13.59 -2.07 4.44
N PRO A 84 14.72 -2.54 5.02
CA PRO A 84 15.96 -1.77 5.02
C PRO A 84 16.52 -1.52 3.61
N THR A 85 16.39 -2.50 2.71
CA THR A 85 16.83 -2.39 1.31
C THR A 85 16.01 -1.35 0.56
N ILE A 86 14.69 -1.32 0.73
CA ILE A 86 13.81 -0.31 0.15
C ILE A 86 14.17 1.08 0.72
N ALA A 87 14.35 1.20 2.03
CA ALA A 87 14.73 2.46 2.66
C ALA A 87 16.05 3.01 2.10
N ALA A 88 17.05 2.15 1.88
CA ALA A 88 18.33 2.53 1.28
C ALA A 88 18.15 3.03 -0.16
N ALA A 89 17.33 2.37 -0.98
CA ALA A 89 17.02 2.82 -2.34
C ALA A 89 16.29 4.17 -2.39
N LEU A 90 15.49 4.46 -1.36
CA LEU A 90 14.77 5.72 -1.18
C LEU A 90 15.59 6.78 -0.42
N SER A 91 16.85 6.53 -0.07
CA SER A 91 17.68 7.45 0.70
C SER A 91 17.80 8.83 0.05
N GLY A 92 17.45 9.89 0.76
CA GLY A 92 17.48 11.27 0.23
C GLY A 92 16.22 11.68 -0.55
N VAL A 93 15.17 10.85 -0.55
CA VAL A 93 13.80 11.30 -0.82
C VAL A 93 13.33 12.14 0.37
N THR A 94 12.60 13.23 0.12
CA THR A 94 12.18 14.17 1.20
C THR A 94 10.96 13.72 1.99
N ARG A 95 10.31 12.64 1.55
CA ARG A 95 9.10 12.07 2.17
C ARG A 95 9.45 11.27 3.41
N ALA A 96 8.52 11.23 4.36
CA ALA A 96 8.68 10.43 5.56
C ALA A 96 8.75 8.94 5.19
N ILE A 97 9.76 8.25 5.71
CA ILE A 97 9.94 6.80 5.53
C ILE A 97 10.01 6.20 6.94
N GLU A 98 9.09 5.29 7.26
CA GLU A 98 8.99 4.71 8.59
C GLU A 98 8.95 3.19 8.54
N PHE A 99 9.62 2.53 9.50
CA PHE A 99 9.58 1.09 9.66
C PHE A 99 8.46 0.67 10.60
N ALA A 100 7.53 -0.16 10.12
CA ALA A 100 6.45 -0.72 10.90
C ALA A 100 6.71 -2.20 11.22
N PRO A 101 6.59 -2.63 12.49
CA PRO A 101 6.82 -4.02 12.89
C PRO A 101 5.69 -4.97 12.47
N ALA A 102 4.51 -4.43 12.14
CA ALA A 102 3.34 -5.18 11.72
C ALA A 102 2.49 -4.36 10.74
N LEU A 103 1.65 -5.04 9.96
CA LEU A 103 0.80 -4.40 8.96
C LEU A 103 -0.21 -3.44 9.60
N GLU A 104 -0.79 -3.80 10.74
CA GLU A 104 -1.76 -2.98 11.47
C GLU A 104 -1.11 -1.66 11.94
N VAL A 105 0.15 -1.73 12.39
CA VAL A 105 0.94 -0.55 12.76
C VAL A 105 1.24 0.30 11.52
N ALA A 106 1.53 -0.34 10.38
CA ALA A 106 1.74 0.38 9.11
C ALA A 106 0.46 1.09 8.67
N VAL A 107 -0.72 0.46 8.80
CA VAL A 107 -2.02 1.06 8.48
C VAL A 107 -2.32 2.25 9.40
N ALA A 108 -2.14 2.09 10.71
CA ALA A 108 -2.38 3.17 11.67
C ALA A 108 -1.49 4.39 11.40
N ARG A 109 -0.19 4.18 11.14
CA ARG A 109 0.73 5.26 10.77
C ARG A 109 0.40 5.85 9.40
N ALA A 110 0.00 5.03 8.45
CA ALA A 110 -0.40 5.52 7.13
C ALA A 110 -1.60 6.47 7.22
N ILE A 111 -2.59 6.15 8.06
CA ILE A 111 -3.73 7.01 8.34
C ILE A 111 -3.28 8.34 8.94
N ALA A 112 -2.35 8.32 9.91
CA ALA A 112 -1.85 9.53 10.55
C ALA A 112 -1.11 10.50 9.59
N HIS A 113 -0.53 9.97 8.50
CA HIS A 113 0.13 10.78 7.46
C HIS A 113 -0.82 11.21 6.32
N ALA A 114 -1.96 10.53 6.18
CA ALA A 114 -2.92 10.80 5.11
C ALA A 114 -3.77 12.04 5.42
N ARG A 115 -4.21 12.71 4.36
CA ARG A 115 -5.12 13.86 4.43
C ARG A 115 -6.40 13.57 3.63
N PRO A 116 -7.52 14.25 3.93
CA PRO A 116 -8.69 14.18 3.05
C PRO A 116 -8.30 14.49 1.59
N GLY A 117 -8.71 13.62 0.67
CA GLY A 117 -8.35 13.64 -0.75
C GLY A 117 -7.17 12.73 -1.13
N ASP A 118 -6.38 12.25 -0.16
CA ASP A 118 -5.28 11.31 -0.40
C ASP A 118 -5.78 9.85 -0.44
N ALA A 119 -4.86 8.91 -0.68
CA ALA A 119 -5.08 7.47 -0.53
C ALA A 119 -4.12 6.83 0.49
N VAL A 120 -4.55 5.75 1.15
CA VAL A 120 -3.65 4.76 1.77
C VAL A 120 -3.59 3.55 0.85
N LEU A 121 -2.42 3.28 0.30
CA LEU A 121 -2.19 2.26 -0.72
C LEU A 121 -1.31 1.13 -0.17
N LEU A 122 -1.88 -0.06 -0.03
CA LEU A 122 -1.07 -1.28 0.12
C LEU A 122 -0.63 -1.76 -1.26
N SER A 123 0.62 -1.47 -1.63
CA SER A 123 1.24 -1.97 -2.87
C SER A 123 2.69 -2.37 -2.55
N PRO A 124 2.95 -3.65 -2.24
CA PRO A 124 4.10 -4.03 -1.45
C PRO A 124 5.44 -4.03 -2.19
N ALA A 125 5.46 -4.09 -3.52
CA ALA A 125 6.65 -4.34 -4.36
C ALA A 125 7.40 -5.66 -4.07
N CYS A 126 6.97 -6.40 -3.06
CA CYS A 126 7.58 -7.61 -2.54
C CYS A 126 6.56 -8.75 -2.38
N ALA A 127 7.05 -9.98 -2.42
CA ALA A 127 6.30 -11.15 -1.98
C ALA A 127 5.99 -11.06 -0.48
N SER A 128 4.98 -11.81 -0.02
CA SER A 128 4.47 -11.75 1.36
C SER A 128 5.03 -12.84 2.28
N LEU A 129 5.80 -13.79 1.75
CA LEU A 129 6.08 -15.08 2.37
C LEU A 129 6.98 -15.00 3.61
N ASP A 130 7.58 -13.85 3.87
CA ASP A 130 8.37 -13.57 5.06
C ASP A 130 7.51 -13.29 6.30
N MET A 131 6.28 -12.77 6.11
CA MET A 131 5.39 -12.35 7.20
C MET A 131 4.00 -12.98 7.16
N PHE A 132 3.58 -13.54 6.02
CA PHE A 132 2.23 -14.03 5.76
C PHE A 132 2.30 -15.33 4.94
N ARG A 133 1.24 -16.16 5.01
CA ARG A 133 1.15 -17.37 4.17
C ARG A 133 1.15 -17.07 2.68
N ASP A 134 0.45 -16.02 2.27
CA ASP A 134 0.35 -15.56 0.89
C ASP A 134 -0.13 -14.09 0.81
N TYR A 135 -0.24 -13.56 -0.41
CA TYR A 135 -0.65 -12.18 -0.61
C TYR A 135 -2.12 -11.93 -0.25
N ARG A 136 -2.97 -12.97 -0.24
CA ARG A 136 -4.39 -12.85 0.11
C ARG A 136 -4.51 -12.61 1.60
N GLU A 137 -3.77 -13.37 2.41
CA GLU A 137 -3.71 -13.15 3.86
C GLU A 137 -3.25 -11.72 4.20
N ARG A 138 -2.19 -11.23 3.54
CA ARG A 138 -1.74 -9.83 3.71
C ARG A 138 -2.84 -8.83 3.32
N GLY A 139 -3.51 -9.06 2.20
CA GLY A 139 -4.60 -8.20 1.72
C GLY A 139 -5.85 -8.24 2.60
N ASP A 140 -6.16 -9.39 3.20
CA ASP A 140 -7.28 -9.57 4.13
C ASP A 140 -6.98 -8.90 5.47
N ARG A 141 -5.75 -9.02 5.98
CA ARG A 141 -5.32 -8.28 7.18
C ARG A 141 -5.35 -6.78 6.99
N PHE A 142 -4.98 -6.29 5.81
CA PHE A 142 -5.15 -4.86 5.48
C PHE A 142 -6.62 -4.43 5.54
N LYS A 143 -7.52 -5.18 4.90
CA LYS A 143 -8.97 -4.90 4.95
C LYS A 143 -9.50 -4.92 6.39
N ALA A 144 -9.08 -5.90 7.19
CA ALA A 144 -9.47 -6.00 8.59
C ALA A 144 -8.98 -4.80 9.42
N ALA A 145 -7.73 -4.36 9.23
CA ALA A 145 -7.18 -3.19 9.91
C ALA A 145 -7.92 -1.89 9.52
N VAL A 146 -8.25 -1.74 8.23
CA VAL A 146 -9.05 -0.60 7.75
C VAL A 146 -10.47 -0.62 8.33
N ALA A 147 -11.10 -1.80 8.40
CA ALA A 147 -12.43 -1.94 8.99
C ALA A 147 -12.43 -1.61 10.50
N ALA A 148 -11.41 -2.05 11.25
CA ALA A 148 -11.25 -1.69 12.66
C ALA A 148 -11.15 -0.17 12.84
N HIS A 149 -10.36 0.51 12.01
CA HIS A 149 -10.28 1.97 12.04
C HIS A 149 -11.63 2.65 11.73
N ALA A 150 -12.39 2.13 10.75
CA ALA A 150 -13.71 2.65 10.43
C ALA A 150 -14.67 2.57 11.62
N MET A 151 -14.61 1.47 12.37
CA MET A 151 -15.39 1.29 13.59
C MET A 151 -14.97 2.30 14.66
N GLU A 152 -13.67 2.47 14.92
CA GLU A 152 -13.19 3.45 15.90
C GLU A 152 -13.62 4.88 15.55
N ALA A 153 -13.51 5.28 14.28
CA ALA A 153 -13.91 6.60 13.81
C ALA A 153 -15.42 6.87 13.91
N ALA A 154 -16.26 5.82 13.88
CA ALA A 154 -17.70 5.94 14.06
C ALA A 154 -18.13 6.11 15.54
N HIS A 155 -17.24 5.81 16.49
CA HIS A 155 -17.49 5.90 17.93
C HIS A 155 -16.78 7.08 18.60
N ALA A 156 -16.04 7.90 17.84
CA ALA A 156 -15.35 9.10 18.30
C ALA A 156 -16.15 10.36 17.95
#